data_AF-A0A7S3SGD0-F1
#
_entry.id   AF-A0A7S3SGD0-F1
#
_cell.length_a   1.000
_cell.length_b   1.000
_cell.length_c   1.000
_cell.angle_alpha   90.00
_cell.angle_beta   90.00
_cell.angle_gamma   90.00
#
_symmetry.space_group_name_H-M   'P 1'
#
loop_
_entity.id
_entity.type
_entity.pdbx_description
1 polymer ?
#
loop_
_entity_poly.entity_id
_entity_poly.type
_entity_poly.pdbx_seq_one_letter_code
_entity_poly.pdbx_strand_id
1 'polypeptide(L)'
;GVWCWEMDIFEANKYVVATTPHKCWQAANTPISGCDRGGCGSNTWDADSNAFGPGKRIDTNRKFTQHTTFKDGKISVEYEQDGQNFSMNACNDSGYVWSMDDTFSKGMTIVMSYWGDNYSSMSWLDQRTGCSGDCDPNGQVTWSNIQINDA
;
A
#
# COMPACT_ATOMS: atom_id res chain seq x y z
N GLY A 1 10.31 18.63 9.68
CA GLY A 1 9.67 17.30 9.67
C GLY A 1 10.63 16.29 10.23
N VAL A 2 10.13 15.17 10.73
CA VAL A 2 10.93 14.00 11.13
C VAL A 2 10.97 13.07 9.92
N TRP A 3 12.16 12.56 9.59
CA TRP A 3 12.32 11.57 8.52
C TRP A 3 12.48 10.17 9.12
N CYS A 4 11.93 9.17 8.46
CA CYS A 4 12.09 7.76 8.79
C CYS A 4 11.89 6.91 7.53
N TRP A 5 12.34 5.66 7.62
CA TRP A 5 11.96 4.62 6.66
C TRP A 5 10.46 4.39 6.74
N GLU A 6 9.82 4.14 5.61
CA GLU A 6 8.37 4.04 5.50
C GLU A 6 7.97 2.88 4.59
N MET A 7 6.94 2.14 4.99
CA MET A 7 6.40 1.04 4.22
C MET A 7 4.89 1.21 4.18
N ASP A 8 4.42 1.76 3.08
CA ASP A 8 3.00 1.93 2.83
C ASP A 8 2.40 0.61 2.38
N ILE A 9 1.92 -0.16 3.36
CA ILE A 9 1.28 -1.46 3.12
C ILE A 9 -0.06 -1.27 2.37
N PHE A 10 -0.78 -0.18 2.67
CA PHE A 10 -2.14 0.06 2.20
C PHE A 10 -2.46 1.56 2.11
N GLU A 11 -2.07 2.20 1.01
CA GLU A 11 -2.57 3.52 0.62
C GLU A 11 -3.74 3.32 -0.35
N ALA A 12 -4.96 3.57 0.11
CA ALA A 12 -6.11 3.10 -0.63
C ALA A 12 -7.34 3.97 -0.52
N ASN A 13 -8.21 3.78 -1.49
CA ASN A 13 -9.62 4.11 -1.38
C ASN A 13 -10.45 2.96 -1.99
N LYS A 14 -11.73 3.22 -2.23
CA LYS A 14 -12.66 2.23 -2.77
C LYS A 14 -12.26 1.69 -4.16
N TYR A 15 -11.42 2.39 -4.92
CA TYR A 15 -11.14 2.10 -6.33
C TYR A 15 -9.75 1.52 -6.57
N VAL A 16 -8.79 1.81 -5.69
CA VAL A 16 -7.39 1.41 -5.88
C VAL A 16 -6.70 1.28 -4.53
N VAL A 17 -5.69 0.40 -4.50
CA VAL A 17 -4.68 0.32 -3.44
C VAL A 17 -3.32 0.50 -4.10
N ALA A 18 -2.49 1.35 -3.51
CA ALA A 18 -1.06 1.41 -3.75
C ALA A 18 -0.33 0.79 -2.55
N THR A 19 0.69 -0.01 -2.86
CA THR A 19 1.65 -0.52 -1.87
C THR A 19 3.01 0.02 -2.25
N THR A 20 3.63 0.80 -1.35
CA THR A 20 4.78 1.65 -1.66
C THR A 20 5.84 1.54 -0.57
N PRO A 21 6.94 0.79 -0.78
CA PRO A 21 8.10 0.92 0.09
C PRO A 21 8.80 2.26 -0.19
N HIS A 22 9.29 2.90 0.87
CA HIS A 22 10.04 4.16 0.86
C HIS A 22 11.35 4.00 1.63
N LYS A 23 12.46 4.14 0.90
CA LYS A 23 13.81 4.03 1.46
C LYS A 23 14.40 5.38 1.84
N CYS A 24 15.31 5.33 2.81
CA CYS A 24 16.14 6.45 3.20
C CYS A 24 17.62 6.22 2.88
N TRP A 25 18.41 7.29 2.92
CA TRP A 25 19.82 7.22 2.56
C TRP A 25 20.73 6.81 3.72
N GLN A 26 20.21 6.93 4.94
CA GLN A 26 20.87 6.51 6.17
C GLN A 26 20.31 5.19 6.69
N ALA A 27 21.13 4.46 7.43
CA ALA A 27 20.73 3.20 8.08
C ALA A 27 19.53 3.40 9.02
N ALA A 28 18.70 2.37 9.16
CA ALA A 28 17.57 2.39 10.08
C ALA A 28 18.02 2.65 11.53
N ASN A 29 17.15 3.29 12.33
CA ASN A 29 17.43 3.74 13.70
C ASN A 29 18.63 4.70 13.88
N THR A 30 19.04 5.38 12.80
CA THR A 30 19.99 6.51 12.88
C THR A 30 19.28 7.84 12.59
N PRO A 31 19.89 9.01 12.89
CA PRO A 31 19.33 10.28 12.45
C PRO A 31 19.19 10.34 10.91
N ILE A 32 17.95 10.34 10.44
CA ILE A 32 17.62 10.42 9.02
C ILE A 32 17.45 11.89 8.61
N SER A 33 18.09 12.29 7.52
CA SER A 33 17.97 13.65 6.94
C SER A 33 17.37 13.67 5.54
N GLY A 34 17.14 12.51 4.92
CA GLY A 34 16.50 12.43 3.62
C GLY A 34 16.10 11.01 3.20
N CYS A 35 15.00 10.95 2.45
CA CYS A 35 14.43 9.74 1.87
C CYS A 35 13.96 10.03 0.44
N ASP A 36 13.59 9.00 -0.30
CA ASP A 36 13.33 9.10 -1.75
C ASP A 36 12.01 9.78 -2.14
N ARG A 37 11.09 9.96 -1.17
CA ARG A 37 9.75 10.58 -1.28
C ARG A 37 8.78 9.86 -2.22
N GLY A 38 9.22 9.46 -3.40
CA GLY A 38 8.39 8.80 -4.41
C GLY A 38 8.22 7.30 -4.20
N GLY A 39 9.15 6.67 -3.46
CA GLY A 39 9.11 5.24 -3.20
C GLY A 39 9.25 4.38 -4.45
N CYS A 40 8.94 3.10 -4.30
CA CYS A 40 8.87 2.12 -5.39
C CYS A 40 7.49 1.44 -5.42
N GLY A 41 6.45 2.21 -5.71
CA GLY A 41 5.06 1.74 -5.58
C GLY A 41 4.56 0.87 -6.73
N SER A 42 3.55 0.05 -6.43
CA SER A 42 2.69 -0.57 -7.43
C SER A 42 1.24 -0.51 -6.96
N ASN A 43 0.29 -0.52 -7.89
CA ASN A 43 -1.12 -0.39 -7.55
C ASN A 43 -2.00 -1.41 -8.25
N THR A 44 -3.15 -1.68 -7.64
CA THR A 44 -4.09 -2.72 -8.10
C THR A 44 -4.65 -2.43 -9.49
N TRP A 45 -4.83 -1.15 -9.84
CA TRP A 45 -5.37 -0.75 -11.14
C TRP A 45 -4.41 -1.06 -12.30
N ASP A 46 -3.14 -0.69 -12.15
CA ASP A 46 -2.11 -0.94 -13.17
C ASP A 46 -1.76 -2.43 -13.26
N ALA A 47 -1.91 -3.19 -12.17
CA ALA A 47 -1.70 -4.63 -12.14
C ALA A 47 -2.83 -5.42 -12.82
N ASP A 48 -4.10 -5.13 -12.50
CA ASP A 48 -5.28 -5.63 -13.21
C ASP A 48 -6.48 -4.72 -12.89
N SER A 49 -6.80 -3.82 -13.83
CA SER A 49 -7.91 -2.88 -13.68
C SER A 49 -9.28 -3.53 -13.45
N ASN A 50 -9.46 -4.83 -13.67
CA ASN A 50 -10.70 -5.56 -13.39
C ASN A 50 -10.66 -6.38 -12.09
N ALA A 51 -9.53 -6.40 -11.37
CA ALA A 51 -9.39 -7.22 -10.17
C ALA A 51 -9.90 -6.55 -8.90
N PHE A 52 -9.70 -5.25 -8.71
CA PHE A 52 -10.01 -4.57 -7.44
C PHE A 52 -10.84 -3.30 -7.65
N GLY A 53 -11.94 -3.18 -6.91
CA GLY A 53 -12.82 -2.00 -6.93
C GLY A 53 -14.31 -2.35 -6.84
N PRO A 54 -15.23 -1.37 -6.95
CA PRO A 54 -16.65 -1.62 -6.76
C PRO A 54 -17.19 -2.61 -7.78
N GLY A 55 -17.76 -3.73 -7.32
CA GLY A 55 -18.33 -4.78 -8.18
C GLY A 55 -17.32 -5.57 -9.02
N LYS A 56 -16.01 -5.43 -8.74
CA LYS A 56 -14.94 -6.19 -9.41
C LYS A 56 -14.69 -7.52 -8.69
N ARG A 57 -13.65 -8.26 -9.11
CA ARG A 57 -13.30 -9.58 -8.53
C ARG A 57 -13.16 -9.51 -7.01
N ILE A 58 -12.42 -8.50 -6.53
CA ILE A 58 -12.39 -8.05 -5.14
C ILE A 58 -13.29 -6.81 -5.07
N ASP A 59 -14.53 -7.04 -4.63
CA ASP A 59 -15.58 -6.03 -4.54
C ASP A 59 -15.43 -5.20 -3.27
N THR A 60 -15.00 -3.96 -3.44
CA THR A 60 -14.75 -2.99 -2.35
C THR A 60 -16.02 -2.39 -1.74
N ASN A 61 -17.21 -2.78 -2.21
CA ASN A 61 -18.46 -2.51 -1.47
C ASN A 61 -18.61 -3.40 -0.23
N ARG A 62 -17.77 -4.42 -0.09
CA ARG A 62 -17.84 -5.43 0.97
C ARG A 62 -16.44 -5.64 1.55
N LYS A 63 -16.39 -6.22 2.74
CA LYS A 63 -15.12 -6.56 3.40
C LYS A 63 -14.32 -7.53 2.52
N PHE A 64 -13.01 -7.29 2.43
CA PHE A 64 -12.03 -8.20 1.85
C PHE A 64 -10.86 -8.34 2.83
N THR A 65 -9.99 -9.31 2.60
CA THR A 65 -8.76 -9.50 3.37
C THR A 65 -7.56 -9.19 2.49
N GLN A 66 -6.58 -8.47 3.02
CA GLN A 66 -5.27 -8.28 2.40
C GLN A 66 -4.20 -9.02 3.20
N HIS A 67 -3.32 -9.71 2.50
CA HIS A 67 -2.11 -10.31 3.04
C HIS A 67 -0.90 -9.69 2.33
N THR A 68 0.06 -9.19 3.10
CA THR A 68 1.32 -8.67 2.56
C THR A 68 2.47 -9.47 3.14
N THR A 69 3.29 -10.04 2.24
CA THR A 69 4.42 -10.90 2.58
C THR A 69 5.71 -10.24 2.13
N PHE A 70 6.67 -10.12 3.04
CA PHE A 70 8.02 -9.60 2.78
C PHE A 70 8.99 -10.78 2.81
N LYS A 71 9.45 -11.24 1.64
CA LYS A 71 10.30 -12.44 1.55
C LYS A 71 11.13 -12.47 0.26
N ASP A 72 12.37 -12.93 0.38
CA ASP A 72 13.29 -13.16 -0.75
C ASP A 72 13.41 -11.96 -1.72
N GLY A 73 13.50 -10.75 -1.17
CA GLY A 73 13.60 -9.51 -1.95
C GLY A 73 12.33 -9.15 -2.72
N LYS A 74 11.16 -9.59 -2.22
CA LYS A 74 9.84 -9.30 -2.79
C LYS A 74 8.86 -8.85 -1.72
N ILE A 75 7.95 -7.97 -2.13
CA ILE A 75 6.76 -7.57 -1.38
C ILE A 75 5.56 -8.10 -2.16
N SER A 76 5.03 -9.25 -1.76
CA SER A 76 3.85 -9.85 -2.40
C SER A 76 2.60 -9.43 -1.66
N VAL A 77 1.59 -8.96 -2.40
CA VAL A 77 0.32 -8.49 -1.86
C VAL A 77 -0.81 -9.33 -2.46
N GLU A 78 -1.57 -9.98 -1.59
CA GLU A 78 -2.69 -10.84 -1.96
C GLU A 78 -3.99 -10.29 -1.36
N TYR A 79 -5.05 -10.32 -2.15
CA TYR A 79 -6.40 -9.90 -1.77
C TYR A 79 -7.32 -11.11 -1.90
N GLU A 80 -8.10 -11.38 -0.85
CA GLU A 80 -9.06 -12.47 -0.81
C GLU A 80 -10.46 -11.97 -0.45
N GLN A 81 -11.47 -12.46 -1.17
CA GLN A 81 -12.88 -12.22 -0.87
C GLN A 81 -13.75 -13.35 -1.42
N ASP A 82 -14.54 -14.01 -0.57
CA ASP A 82 -15.51 -15.05 -0.96
C ASP A 82 -14.94 -16.15 -1.89
N GLY A 83 -13.71 -16.58 -1.63
CA GLY A 83 -13.01 -17.59 -2.45
C GLY A 83 -12.42 -17.06 -3.76
N GLN A 84 -12.60 -15.77 -4.08
CA GLN A 84 -11.88 -15.07 -5.12
C GLN A 84 -10.53 -14.57 -4.60
N ASN A 85 -9.53 -14.54 -5.47
CA ASN A 85 -8.21 -13.99 -5.17
C ASN A 85 -7.68 -13.07 -6.27
N PHE A 86 -6.82 -12.16 -5.86
CA PHE A 86 -5.99 -11.34 -6.73
C PHE A 86 -4.65 -11.08 -6.03
N SER A 87 -3.55 -11.17 -6.76
CA SER A 87 -2.21 -10.96 -6.22
C SER A 87 -1.39 -10.06 -7.12
N MET A 88 -0.55 -9.22 -6.52
CA MET A 88 0.45 -8.41 -7.21
C MET A 88 1.74 -8.36 -6.40
N ASN A 89 2.86 -8.03 -7.04
CA ASN A 89 4.09 -7.66 -6.32
C ASN A 89 4.19 -6.14 -6.29
N ALA A 90 4.55 -5.58 -5.14
CA ALA A 90 4.92 -4.19 -4.99
C ALA A 90 6.42 -4.03 -5.21
N CYS A 91 6.79 -2.98 -5.96
CA CYS A 91 8.15 -2.68 -6.39
C CYS A 91 8.79 -3.75 -7.28
N ASN A 92 9.12 -3.40 -8.53
CA ASN A 92 9.84 -4.30 -9.45
C ASN A 92 11.37 -4.11 -9.42
N ASP A 93 11.90 -3.53 -8.33
CA ASP A 93 13.34 -3.38 -8.08
C ASP A 93 13.70 -4.19 -6.83
N SER A 94 14.29 -5.37 -7.03
CA SER A 94 14.68 -6.23 -5.92
C SER A 94 15.75 -5.59 -5.04
N GLY A 95 16.67 -4.79 -5.59
CA GLY A 95 17.68 -4.08 -4.82
C GLY A 95 17.06 -3.00 -3.92
N TYR A 96 15.99 -2.36 -4.41
CA TYR A 96 15.15 -1.49 -3.60
C TYR A 96 14.50 -2.26 -2.45
N VAL A 97 13.84 -3.38 -2.74
CA VAL A 97 13.15 -4.18 -1.70
C VAL A 97 14.15 -4.71 -0.67
N TRP A 98 15.30 -5.22 -1.10
CA TRP A 98 16.38 -5.65 -0.18
C TRP A 98 16.88 -4.51 0.72
N SER A 99 16.83 -3.26 0.27
CA SER A 99 17.20 -2.13 1.13
C SER A 99 16.23 -1.92 2.29
N MET A 100 14.97 -2.39 2.18
CA MET A 100 13.98 -2.33 3.24
C MET A 100 14.25 -3.35 4.36
N ASP A 101 15.00 -4.43 4.11
CA ASP A 101 15.30 -5.45 5.12
C ASP A 101 15.98 -4.88 6.36
N ASP A 102 16.82 -3.84 6.18
CA ASP A 102 17.45 -3.17 7.33
C ASP A 102 16.38 -2.61 8.27
N THR A 103 15.41 -1.84 7.76
CA THR A 103 14.34 -1.29 8.61
C THR A 103 13.41 -2.36 9.17
N PHE A 104 13.07 -3.40 8.41
CA PHE A 104 12.23 -4.50 8.91
C PHE A 104 12.91 -5.24 10.06
N SER A 105 14.22 -5.44 10.00
CA SER A 105 15.01 -6.09 11.07
C SER A 105 15.08 -5.27 12.37
N LYS A 106 14.89 -3.95 12.29
CA LYS A 106 14.91 -3.04 13.44
C LYS A 106 13.54 -2.81 14.07
N GLY A 107 12.49 -3.31 13.44
CA GLY A 107 11.10 -3.09 13.84
C GLY A 107 10.54 -1.78 13.30
N MET A 108 9.25 -1.79 13.01
CA MET A 108 8.48 -0.63 12.57
C MET A 108 7.21 -0.50 13.42
N THR A 109 6.66 0.71 13.47
CA THR A 109 5.37 0.96 14.13
C THR A 109 4.26 0.94 13.08
N ILE A 110 3.17 0.20 13.34
CA ILE A 110 1.99 0.24 12.47
C ILE A 110 1.23 1.54 12.71
N VAL A 111 0.98 2.26 11.62
CA VAL A 111 0.12 3.44 11.59
C VAL A 111 -1.12 3.12 10.77
N MET A 112 -2.29 3.41 11.33
CA MET A 112 -3.57 3.36 10.62
C MET A 112 -4.15 4.77 10.62
N SER A 113 -4.43 5.30 9.45
CA SER A 113 -4.95 6.65 9.26
C SER A 113 -6.01 6.69 8.16
N TYR A 114 -6.86 7.70 8.21
CA TYR A 114 -7.81 8.02 7.15
C TYR A 114 -7.70 9.52 6.88
N TRP A 115 -7.34 9.87 5.66
CA TRP A 115 -7.03 11.24 5.25
C TRP A 115 -7.24 11.41 3.75
N GLY A 116 -7.18 12.66 3.27
CA GLY A 116 -7.54 13.04 1.90
C GLY A 116 -9.00 13.49 1.85
N ASP A 117 -9.22 14.75 1.50
CA ASP A 117 -10.54 15.39 1.50
C ASP A 117 -10.97 15.90 0.13
N ASN A 118 -10.07 15.88 -0.86
CA ASN A 118 -10.35 16.35 -2.21
C ASN A 118 -9.56 15.58 -3.27
N TYR A 119 -10.17 15.44 -4.45
CA TYR A 119 -9.64 14.78 -5.63
C TYR A 119 -8.26 15.32 -6.04
N SER A 120 -8.06 16.64 -6.01
CA SER A 120 -6.79 17.23 -6.46
C SER A 120 -5.59 16.76 -5.63
N SER A 121 -5.80 16.56 -4.33
CA SER A 121 -4.77 16.09 -3.39
C SER A 121 -4.49 14.59 -3.52
N MET A 122 -5.47 13.78 -3.93
CA MET A 122 -5.37 12.33 -4.05
C MET A 122 -5.21 11.83 -5.50
N SER A 123 -5.14 12.74 -6.47
CA SER A 123 -5.03 12.41 -7.89
C SER A 123 -3.84 11.50 -8.23
N TRP A 124 -2.74 11.57 -7.48
CA TRP A 124 -1.59 10.67 -7.64
C TRP A 124 -1.96 9.19 -7.44
N LEU A 125 -2.93 8.93 -6.55
CA LEU A 125 -3.45 7.61 -6.23
C LEU A 125 -4.53 7.18 -7.23
N ASP A 126 -5.61 7.95 -7.35
CA ASP A 126 -6.90 7.44 -7.87
C ASP A 126 -7.35 7.99 -9.23
N GLN A 127 -6.72 9.04 -9.77
CA GLN A 127 -7.15 9.64 -11.04
C GLN A 127 -7.19 8.62 -12.20
N ARG A 128 -6.29 7.63 -12.15
CA ARG A 128 -6.16 6.58 -13.17
C ARG A 128 -7.37 5.65 -13.26
N THR A 129 -8.16 5.58 -12.19
CA THR A 129 -9.32 4.70 -12.09
C THR A 129 -10.53 5.20 -12.88
N GLY A 130 -10.42 6.38 -13.49
CA GLY A 130 -11.52 7.03 -14.21
C GLY A 130 -12.53 7.70 -13.29
N CYS A 131 -12.26 7.76 -11.98
CA CYS A 131 -13.01 8.63 -11.10
C CYS A 131 -12.68 10.09 -11.42
N SER A 132 -13.72 10.87 -11.73
CA SER A 132 -13.62 12.32 -11.93
C SER A 132 -14.31 13.05 -10.78
N GLY A 133 -13.54 13.67 -9.89
CA GLY A 133 -14.06 14.40 -8.71
C GLY A 133 -13.91 13.60 -7.42
N ASP A 134 -14.52 14.06 -6.33
CA ASP A 134 -14.42 13.40 -5.03
C ASP A 134 -15.19 12.08 -5.07
N CYS A 135 -14.47 10.97 -5.24
CA CYS A 135 -15.03 9.64 -5.48
C CYS A 135 -15.79 9.07 -4.27
N ASP A 136 -15.39 9.49 -3.07
CA ASP A 136 -15.95 9.05 -1.80
C ASP A 136 -15.91 10.17 -0.76
N PRO A 137 -16.75 11.21 -0.88
CA PRO A 137 -16.69 12.40 -0.03
C PRO A 137 -17.15 12.14 1.42
N ASN A 138 -17.71 10.95 1.71
CA ASN A 138 -18.18 10.54 3.03
C ASN A 138 -17.58 9.19 3.45
N GLY A 139 -16.41 8.85 2.92
CA GLY A 139 -15.81 7.54 3.11
C GLY A 139 -15.57 7.24 4.59
N GLN A 140 -15.71 5.97 4.92
CA GLN A 140 -15.36 5.43 6.22
C GLN A 140 -14.52 4.18 5.98
N VAL A 141 -13.57 3.94 6.86
CA VAL A 141 -12.72 2.76 6.83
C VAL A 141 -12.77 2.06 8.18
N THR A 142 -12.83 0.73 8.13
CA THR A 142 -12.79 -0.13 9.32
C THR A 142 -11.73 -1.19 9.10
N TRP A 143 -10.68 -1.14 9.92
CA TRP A 143 -9.67 -2.20 9.99
C TRP A 143 -10.07 -3.20 11.08
N SER A 144 -9.95 -4.49 10.78
CA SER A 144 -10.27 -5.57 11.72
C SER A 144 -9.46 -6.82 11.40
N ASN A 145 -9.32 -7.72 12.38
CA ASN A 145 -8.58 -8.98 12.23
C ASN A 145 -7.12 -8.77 11.78
N ILE A 146 -6.43 -7.80 12.41
CA ILE A 146 -5.01 -7.54 12.15
C ILE A 146 -4.20 -8.71 12.69
N GLN A 147 -3.37 -9.31 11.82
CA GLN A 147 -2.49 -10.42 12.15
C GLN A 147 -1.10 -10.12 11.60
N ILE A 148 -0.08 -10.42 12.40
CA ILE A 148 1.34 -10.32 12.01
C ILE A 148 1.96 -11.66 12.42
N ASN A 149 2.42 -12.41 11.44
CA ASN A 149 2.98 -13.73 11.63
C ASN A 149 4.34 -13.79 10.93
N ASP A 150 5.22 -14.66 11.41
CA ASP A 150 6.45 -14.99 10.68
C ASP A 150 6.10 -15.78 9.41
N ALA A 151 6.81 -15.50 8.31
CA ALA A 151 6.57 -16.06 6.97
C ALA A 151 7.43 -17.29 6.63
#